data_AF-A0A6L5YQ64-F1
#
_entry.id   AF-A0A6L5YQ64-F1
#
_cell.length_a   1.000
_cell.length_b   1.000
_cell.length_c   1.000
_cell.angle_alpha   90.00
_cell.angle_beta   90.00
_cell.angle_gamma   90.00
#
_symmetry.space_group_name_H-M   'P 1'
#
loop_
_entity.id
_entity.type
_entity.pdbx_description
1 polymer ?
#
loop_
_entity_poly.entity_id
_entity_poly.type
_entity_poly.pdbx_seq_one_letter_code
_entity_poly.pdbx_strand_id
1 'polypeptide(L)'
;MSQIMKAYMSVFLLLLLTAVSEGIFTGYLQVLSAQDMHAAVIKEMENSHFYHEVVKECFEQTEEKGYRLEITMYKKDGTTQKITSGEAAPEDTKEVMGADVRMEFAYTNTFLQIRQPHILSGYAG
;
A
#
# COMPACT_ATOMS: atom_id res chain seq x y z
N MET A 1 -15.49 -22.51 45.19
CA MET A 1 -15.04 -21.15 44.78
C MET A 1 -13.90 -21.16 43.75
N SER A 2 -12.89 -22.03 43.83
CA SER A 2 -11.75 -22.03 42.89
C SER A 2 -12.09 -22.39 41.42
N GLN A 3 -13.08 -23.26 41.19
CA GLN A 3 -13.41 -23.75 39.84
C GLN A 3 -14.16 -22.72 38.98
N ILE A 4 -15.05 -21.94 39.61
CA ILE A 4 -15.81 -20.87 38.96
C ILE A 4 -14.85 -19.74 38.54
N MET A 5 -13.93 -19.35 39.42
CA MET A 5 -12.90 -18.34 39.11
C MET A 5 -11.98 -18.79 37.95
N LYS A 6 -11.56 -20.06 37.93
CA LYS A 6 -10.75 -20.62 36.83
C LYS A 6 -11.51 -20.64 35.50
N ALA A 7 -12.80 -20.96 35.53
CA ALA A 7 -13.63 -20.95 34.32
C ALA A 7 -13.77 -19.53 33.74
N TYR A 8 -14.05 -18.53 34.58
CA TYR A 8 -14.10 -17.13 34.12
C TYR A 8 -12.76 -16.63 33.61
N MET A 9 -11.65 -16.99 34.28
CA MET A 9 -10.31 -16.62 33.82
C MET A 9 -9.98 -17.25 32.45
N SER A 10 -10.38 -18.50 32.23
CA SER A 10 -10.19 -19.20 30.95
C SER A 10 -10.99 -18.53 29.83
N VAL A 11 -12.28 -18.26 30.07
CA VAL A 11 -13.14 -17.59 29.08
C VAL A 11 -12.61 -16.18 28.76
N PHE A 12 -12.17 -15.43 29.78
CA PHE A 12 -11.56 -14.12 29.59
C PHE A 12 -10.28 -14.20 28.73
N LEU A 13 -9.40 -15.15 29.01
CA LEU A 13 -8.18 -15.36 28.22
C LEU A 13 -8.48 -15.75 26.76
N LEU A 14 -9.49 -16.60 26.53
CA LEU A 14 -9.92 -16.95 25.17
C LEU A 14 -10.45 -15.73 24.41
N LEU A 15 -11.28 -14.90 25.06
CA LEU A 15 -11.78 -13.66 24.45
C LEU A 15 -10.65 -12.67 24.11
N LEU A 16 -9.64 -12.57 24.97
CA LEU A 16 -8.48 -11.72 24.72
C LEU A 16 -7.67 -12.25 23.54
N LEU A 17 -7.43 -13.57 23.47
CA LEU A 17 -6.73 -14.19 22.36
C LEU A 17 -7.46 -13.97 21.03
N THR A 18 -8.78 -14.16 20.99
CA THR A 18 -9.56 -13.92 19.76
C THR A 18 -9.49 -12.47 19.29
N ALA A 19 -9.60 -11.51 20.22
CA ALA A 19 -9.53 -10.08 19.88
C ALA A 19 -8.15 -9.68 19.32
N VAL A 20 -7.06 -10.24 19.87
CA VAL A 20 -5.70 -10.02 19.35
C VAL A 20 -5.54 -10.65 17.96
N SER A 21 -6.07 -11.86 17.74
CA SER A 21 -6.02 -12.51 16.43
C SER A 21 -6.74 -11.71 15.34
N GLU A 22 -7.90 -11.13 15.64
CA GLU A 22 -8.62 -10.25 14.71
C GLU A 22 -7.82 -8.99 14.38
N GLY A 23 -7.14 -8.39 15.36
CA GLY A 23 -6.26 -7.25 15.14
C GLY A 23 -5.09 -7.56 14.20
N ILE A 24 -4.46 -8.73 14.34
CA ILE A 24 -3.38 -9.17 13.45
C ILE A 24 -3.93 -9.45 12.05
N PHE A 25 -5.07 -10.14 11.95
CA PHE A 25 -5.68 -10.52 10.69
C PHE A 25 -6.12 -9.30 9.86
N THR A 26 -6.78 -8.33 10.48
CA THR A 26 -7.18 -7.08 9.82
C THR A 26 -5.97 -6.28 9.33
N GLY A 27 -4.90 -6.24 10.12
CA GLY A 27 -3.64 -5.64 9.69
C GLY A 27 -3.01 -6.35 8.49
N TYR A 28 -3.03 -7.68 8.47
CA TYR A 28 -2.53 -8.47 7.35
C TYR A 28 -3.33 -8.22 6.06
N LEU A 29 -4.66 -8.10 6.14
CA LEU A 29 -5.51 -7.76 5.00
C LEU A 29 -5.19 -6.37 4.42
N GLN A 30 -4.88 -5.38 5.26
CA GLN A 30 -4.47 -4.05 4.79
C GLN A 30 -3.15 -4.11 4.01
N VAL A 31 -2.19 -4.90 4.48
CA VAL A 31 -0.91 -5.10 3.77
C VAL A 31 -1.14 -5.81 2.44
N LEU A 32 -1.96 -6.87 2.41
CA LEU A 32 -2.28 -7.58 1.17
C LEU A 32 -2.97 -6.67 0.15
N SER A 33 -3.96 -5.88 0.57
CA SER A 33 -4.65 -4.94 -0.31
C SER A 33 -3.69 -3.89 -0.89
N ALA A 34 -2.75 -3.41 -0.08
CA ALA A 34 -1.72 -2.49 -0.56
C ALA A 34 -0.74 -3.19 -1.53
N GLN A 35 -0.30 -4.42 -1.24
CA GLN A 35 0.59 -5.14 -2.14
C GLN A 35 -0.08 -5.46 -3.49
N ASP A 36 -1.36 -5.87 -3.48
CA ASP A 36 -2.12 -6.16 -4.68
C ASP A 36 -2.32 -4.89 -5.54
N MET A 37 -2.66 -3.77 -4.90
CA MET A 37 -2.77 -2.48 -5.59
C MET A 37 -1.43 -2.03 -6.17
N HIS A 38 -0.33 -2.18 -5.41
CA HIS A 38 1.01 -1.82 -5.87
C HIS A 38 1.45 -2.67 -7.08
N ALA A 39 1.19 -3.97 -7.05
CA ALA A 39 1.46 -4.86 -8.17
C ALA A 39 0.61 -4.54 -9.41
N ALA A 40 -0.66 -4.18 -9.22
CA ALA A 40 -1.55 -3.74 -10.29
C ALA A 40 -1.00 -2.47 -10.98
N VAL A 41 -0.61 -1.46 -10.18
CA VAL A 41 -0.01 -0.21 -10.69
C VAL A 41 1.27 -0.49 -11.48
N ILE A 42 2.19 -1.31 -10.95
CA ILE A 42 3.42 -1.69 -11.66
C ILE A 42 3.09 -2.34 -13.00
N LYS A 43 2.17 -3.30 -13.01
CA LYS A 43 1.79 -4.03 -14.22
C LYS A 43 1.11 -3.14 -15.26
N GLU A 44 0.26 -2.21 -14.84
CA GLU A 44 -0.38 -1.25 -15.75
C GLU A 44 0.63 -0.27 -16.34
N MET A 45 1.61 0.17 -15.54
CA MET A 45 2.70 1.01 -16.01
C MET A 45 3.62 0.29 -17.02
N GLU A 46 4.00 -0.96 -16.74
CA GLU A 46 4.83 -1.77 -17.66
C GLU A 46 4.09 -2.05 -18.97
N ASN A 47 2.82 -2.47 -18.91
CA ASN A 47 2.03 -2.79 -20.10
C ASN A 47 1.72 -1.56 -20.98
N SER A 48 1.63 -0.37 -20.38
CA SER A 48 1.36 0.88 -21.09
C SER A 48 2.61 1.59 -21.58
N HIS A 49 3.80 1.02 -21.35
CA HIS A 49 5.08 1.70 -21.58
C HIS A 49 5.12 3.08 -20.92
N PHE A 50 4.63 3.15 -19.68
CA PHE A 50 4.57 4.35 -18.84
C PHE A 50 3.65 5.48 -19.35
N TYR A 51 2.72 5.22 -20.29
CA TYR A 51 1.89 6.24 -20.92
C TYR A 51 1.22 7.19 -19.90
N HIS A 52 1.31 8.49 -20.16
CA HIS A 52 0.88 9.56 -19.24
C HIS A 52 -0.56 9.37 -18.70
N GLU A 53 -1.51 8.97 -19.54
CA GLU A 53 -2.92 8.80 -19.13
C GLU A 53 -3.11 7.63 -18.15
N VAL A 54 -2.37 6.53 -18.36
CA VAL A 54 -2.40 5.36 -17.46
C VAL A 54 -1.74 5.69 -16.13
N VAL A 55 -0.64 6.47 -16.15
CA VAL A 55 0.00 6.95 -14.91
C VAL A 55 -0.96 7.83 -14.11
N LYS A 56 -1.71 8.71 -14.79
CA LYS A 56 -2.73 9.54 -14.15
C LYS A 56 -3.85 8.68 -13.55
N GLU A 57 -4.34 7.70 -14.29
CA GLU A 57 -5.37 6.77 -13.79
C GLU A 57 -4.88 5.99 -12.55
N CYS A 58 -3.63 5.52 -12.55
CA CYS A 58 -3.03 4.89 -11.37
C CYS A 58 -3.00 5.81 -10.14
N PHE A 59 -2.75 7.11 -10.32
CA PHE A 59 -2.82 8.08 -9.23
C PHE A 59 -4.25 8.26 -8.72
N GLU A 60 -5.24 8.39 -9.61
CA GLU A 60 -6.65 8.53 -9.23
C GLU A 60 -7.13 7.29 -8.46
N GLN A 61 -6.86 6.08 -8.97
CA GLN A 61 -7.25 4.83 -8.32
C GLN A 61 -6.60 4.62 -6.95
N THR A 62 -5.35 5.07 -6.77
CA THR A 62 -4.65 4.95 -5.48
C THR A 62 -5.13 5.99 -4.47
N GLU A 63 -5.45 7.21 -4.92
CA GLU A 63 -6.01 8.27 -4.08
C GLU A 63 -7.43 7.93 -3.61
N GLU A 64 -8.28 7.35 -4.46
CA GLU A 64 -9.61 6.86 -4.08
C GLU A 64 -9.56 5.83 -2.94
N LYS A 65 -8.52 4.98 -2.94
CA LYS A 65 -8.28 3.98 -1.89
C LYS A 65 -7.56 4.55 -0.66
N GLY A 66 -7.22 5.85 -0.68
CA GLY A 66 -6.54 6.55 0.43
C GLY A 66 -5.05 6.22 0.56
N TYR A 67 -4.42 5.72 -0.50
CA TYR A 67 -2.98 5.49 -0.55
C TYR A 67 -2.26 6.71 -1.14
N ARG A 68 -1.03 6.97 -0.68
CA ARG A 68 -0.18 8.00 -1.26
C ARG A 68 0.85 7.35 -2.17
N LEU A 69 0.75 7.62 -3.47
CA LEU A 69 1.65 7.08 -4.49
C LEU A 69 2.73 8.12 -4.86
N GLU A 70 3.97 7.66 -4.98
CA GLU A 70 5.10 8.39 -5.56
C GLU A 70 5.74 7.53 -6.65
N ILE A 71 5.86 8.07 -7.86
CA ILE A 71 6.47 7.39 -9.00
C ILE A 71 7.71 8.17 -9.41
N THR A 72 8.86 7.50 -9.45
CA THR A 72 10.11 8.08 -9.97
C THR A 72 10.47 7.41 -11.30
N MET A 73 10.26 8.12 -12.41
CA MET A 73 10.57 7.62 -13.75
C MET A 73 12.03 7.93 -14.13
N TYR A 74 12.70 6.97 -14.75
CA TYR A 74 14.06 7.10 -15.27
C TYR A 74 14.02 7.18 -16.80
N LYS A 75 14.44 8.31 -17.37
CA LYS A 75 14.51 8.49 -18.84
C LYS A 75 15.86 8.03 -19.40
N LYS A 76 15.91 7.68 -20.70
CA LYS A 76 17.15 7.30 -21.41
C LYS A 76 18.24 8.38 -21.37
N ASP A 77 17.86 9.65 -21.24
CA ASP A 77 18.79 10.78 -21.09
C ASP A 77 19.50 10.85 -19.72
N GLY A 78 19.20 9.92 -18.79
CA GLY A 78 19.73 9.92 -17.43
C GLY A 78 19.04 10.91 -16.49
N THR A 79 17.96 11.55 -16.95
CA THR A 79 17.12 12.43 -16.13
C THR A 79 16.07 11.62 -15.36
N THR A 80 15.86 11.99 -14.09
CA THR A 80 14.85 11.40 -13.22
C THR A 80 13.69 12.37 -13.05
N GLN A 81 12.46 11.88 -13.21
CA GLN A 81 11.26 12.66 -12.95
C GLN A 81 10.47 11.99 -11.84
N LYS A 82 10.43 12.64 -10.68
CA LYS A 82 9.58 12.25 -9.57
C LYS A 82 8.21 12.90 -9.76
N ILE A 83 7.16 12.08 -9.74
CA ILE A 83 5.76 12.49 -9.76
C ILE A 83 5.17 12.01 -8.45
N THR A 84 4.68 12.94 -7.63
CA THR A 84 3.96 12.65 -6.40
C THR A 84 2.48 12.88 -6.61
N SER A 85 1.63 12.07 -5.94
CA SER A 85 0.17 12.26 -5.90
C SER A 85 -0.19 13.74 -5.67
N GLY A 86 -0.84 14.35 -6.66
CA GLY A 86 -1.23 15.77 -6.68
C GLY A 86 -0.49 16.65 -7.71
N GLU A 87 0.55 16.13 -8.38
CA GLU A 87 1.30 16.87 -9.41
C GLU A 87 0.90 16.41 -10.82
N ALA A 88 0.71 17.37 -11.75
CA ALA A 88 0.33 17.08 -13.12
C ALA A 88 1.39 16.19 -13.78
N ALA A 89 0.95 15.02 -14.27
CA ALA A 89 1.87 14.10 -14.92
C ALA A 89 2.47 14.78 -16.19
N PRO A 90 3.72 14.45 -16.56
CA PRO A 90 4.37 15.02 -17.74
C PRO A 90 3.80 14.43 -19.03
N GLU A 91 3.54 15.28 -20.02
CA GLU A 91 3.02 14.90 -21.35
C GLU A 91 4.03 14.11 -22.22
N ASP A 92 5.31 14.09 -21.84
CA ASP A 92 6.39 13.50 -22.65
C ASP A 92 6.93 12.19 -22.04
N THR A 93 6.23 11.10 -22.36
CA THR A 93 6.57 9.72 -21.96
C THR A 93 7.43 8.96 -22.97
N LYS A 94 7.87 9.61 -24.05
CA LYS A 94 8.77 8.96 -25.00
C LYS A 94 10.14 8.86 -24.32
N GLU A 95 10.59 7.63 -24.06
CA GLU A 95 11.92 7.26 -23.53
C GLU A 95 12.08 7.01 -22.01
N VAL A 96 11.05 6.51 -21.33
CA VAL A 96 11.21 5.94 -19.98
C VAL A 96 11.82 4.52 -20.07
N MET A 97 12.93 4.26 -19.36
CA MET A 97 13.58 2.94 -19.24
C MET A 97 13.08 2.12 -18.05
N GLY A 98 12.42 2.75 -17.09
CA GLY A 98 11.86 2.11 -15.90
C GLY A 98 11.38 3.13 -14.88
N ALA A 99 10.64 2.69 -13.86
CA ALA A 99 10.14 3.54 -12.78
C ALA A 99 10.24 2.86 -11.41
N ASP A 100 10.66 3.60 -10.37
CA ASP A 100 10.48 3.20 -8.97
C ASP A 100 9.10 3.67 -8.50
N VAL A 101 8.25 2.71 -8.15
CA VAL A 101 6.89 2.93 -7.66
C VAL A 101 6.91 2.77 -6.15
N ARG A 102 6.69 3.85 -5.42
CA ARG A 102 6.59 3.87 -3.96
C ARG A 102 5.16 4.17 -3.53
N MET A 103 4.60 3.32 -2.69
CA MET A 103 3.27 3.49 -2.16
C MET A 103 3.28 3.52 -0.63
N GLU A 104 2.82 4.63 -0.07
CA GLU A 104 2.60 4.84 1.35
C GLU A 104 1.18 4.43 1.73
N PHE A 105 1.06 3.55 2.72
CA PHE A 105 -0.21 3.18 3.34
C PHE A 105 -0.08 3.17 4.86
N ALA A 106 -1.17 3.53 5.54
CA ALA A 106 -1.20 3.52 7.00
C ALA A 106 -1.70 2.17 7.50
N TYR A 107 -0.81 1.34 8.04
CA TYR A 107 -1.19 0.16 8.79
C TYR A 107 -1.92 0.59 10.06
N THR A 108 -3.17 0.17 10.22
CA THR A 108 -4.00 0.50 11.37
C THR A 108 -4.46 -0.78 12.06
N ASN A 109 -4.06 -0.95 13.32
CA ASN A 109 -4.63 -1.98 14.19
C ASN A 109 -5.63 -1.32 15.13
N THR A 110 -6.92 -1.51 14.86
CA THR A 110 -8.03 -0.89 15.61
C THR A 110 -8.05 -1.33 17.08
N PHE A 111 -7.67 -2.59 17.36
CA PHE A 111 -7.66 -3.12 18.72
C PHE A 111 -6.55 -2.52 19.58
N LEU A 112 -5.36 -2.32 19.00
CA LEU A 112 -4.20 -1.74 19.68
C LEU A 112 -4.08 -0.21 19.52
N GLN A 113 -4.97 0.42 18.73
CA GLN A 113 -4.90 1.83 18.31
C GLN A 113 -3.54 2.24 17.72
N ILE A 114 -2.85 1.29 17.08
CA ILE A 114 -1.56 1.56 16.44
C ILE A 114 -1.83 1.98 15.00
N ARG A 115 -1.33 3.16 14.62
CA ARG A 115 -1.29 3.62 13.22
C ARG A 115 0.16 3.87 12.83
N GLN A 116 0.72 3.01 11.98
CA GLN A 116 2.09 3.13 11.50
C GLN A 116 2.11 3.32 9.97
N PRO A 117 2.82 4.34 9.46
CA PRO A 117 3.03 4.46 8.02
C PRO A 117 3.99 3.38 7.54
N HIS A 118 3.62 2.71 6.45
CA HIS A 118 4.46 1.74 5.77
C HIS A 118 4.60 2.12 4.30
N ILE A 119 5.80 1.88 3.77
CA ILE A 119 6.17 2.19 2.40
C ILE A 119 6.43 0.87 1.69
N LEU A 120 5.71 0.63 0.59
CA LEU A 120 6.02 -0.41 -0.38
C LEU A 120 6.79 0.25 -1.52
N SER A 121 7.96 -0.28 -1.87
CA SER A 121 8.74 0.14 -3.04
C SER A 121 8.89 -1.04 -3.97
N GLY A 122 8.77 -0.79 -5.27
CA GLY A 122 9.01 -1.78 -6.31
C GLY A 122 9.42 -1.10 -7.60
N TYR A 123 10.13 -1.85 -8.43
CA TYR A 123 10.65 -1.38 -9.70
C TYR A 123 9.80 -1.93 -10.84
N ALA A 124 9.37 -1.03 -11.73
CA ALA A 124 8.73 -1.33 -13.00
C ALA A 124 9.78 -1.16 -14.12
N GLY A 125 10.04 -2.20 -14.92
CA GLY A 125 11.16 -2.25 -15.87
C GLY A 125 10.80 -2.64 -17.29
#